data_AF-A0A1U7CND8-F1
#
_entry.id   AF-A0A1U7CND8-F1
#
_cell.length_a   1.000
_cell.length_b   1.000
_cell.length_c   1.000
_cell.angle_alpha   90.00
_cell.angle_beta   90.00
_cell.angle_gamma   90.00
#
_symmetry.space_group_name_H-M   'P 1'
#
loop_
_entity.id
_entity.type
_entity.pdbx_description
1 polymer ?
#
loop_
_entity_poly.entity_id
_entity_poly.type
_entity_poly.pdbx_seq_one_letter_code
_entity_poly.pdbx_strand_id
1 'polypeptide(L)'
;MTAEQFESVLQEIRRKQGTSTPLVQVTTAAATVRGRVTQPDVDRSLHRRNPASPFGVVALEQPGLVPGPLSLVQIADIPDGGVRDVAPRHAGNVNLAASAN
;
A
#
# COMPACT_ATOMS: atom_id res chain seq x y z
N MET A 1 2.80 5.57 -13.37
CA MET A 1 2.72 4.16 -13.85
C MET A 1 1.30 3.85 -14.31
N THR A 2 1.05 2.71 -14.97
CA THR A 2 -0.30 2.25 -15.33
C THR A 2 -0.94 1.40 -14.23
N ALA A 3 -2.25 1.18 -14.32
CA ALA A 3 -2.97 0.31 -13.39
C ALA A 3 -2.47 -1.15 -13.43
N GLU A 4 -2.14 -1.68 -14.60
CA GLU A 4 -1.60 -3.03 -14.78
C GLU A 4 -0.22 -3.17 -14.12
N GLN A 5 0.65 -2.18 -14.32
CA GLN A 5 1.96 -2.14 -13.66
C GLN A 5 1.82 -2.09 -12.15
N PHE A 6 0.92 -1.25 -11.64
CA PHE A 6 0.62 -1.16 -10.22
C PHE A 6 0.12 -2.48 -9.65
N GLU A 7 -0.84 -3.13 -10.32
CA GLU A 7 -1.39 -4.43 -9.89
C GLU A 7 -0.33 -5.53 -9.92
N SER A 8 0.57 -5.55 -10.91
CA SER A 8 1.68 -6.50 -10.97
C SER A 8 2.62 -6.39 -9.76
N VAL A 9 3.01 -5.16 -9.39
CA VAL A 9 3.80 -4.88 -8.19
C VAL A 9 3.03 -5.27 -6.93
N LEU A 10 1.74 -4.95 -6.88
CA LEU A 10 0.90 -5.24 -5.73
C LEU A 10 0.73 -6.74 -5.49
N GLN A 11 0.59 -7.54 -6.56
CA GLN A 11 0.55 -9.00 -6.47
C GLN A 11 1.83 -9.59 -5.90
N GLU A 12 3.00 -9.04 -6.26
CA GLU A 12 4.26 -9.47 -5.67
C GLU A 12 4.29 -9.19 -4.16
N ILE A 13 3.86 -8.00 -3.73
CA ILE A 13 3.81 -7.64 -2.31
C ILE A 13 2.79 -8.50 -1.56
N ARG A 14 1.61 -8.77 -2.14
CA ARG A 14 0.60 -9.68 -1.59
C ARG A 14 1.18 -11.06 -1.32
N ARG A 15 1.92 -11.61 -2.28
CA ARG A 15 2.62 -12.90 -2.13
C ARG A 15 3.66 -12.85 -1.02
N LYS A 16 4.46 -11.79 -0.93
CA LYS A 16 5.48 -11.62 0.11
C LYS A 16 4.89 -11.51 1.51
N GLN A 17 3.80 -10.75 1.67
CA GLN A 17 3.16 -10.53 2.96
C GLN A 17 2.12 -11.61 3.33
N GLY A 18 1.73 -12.48 2.40
CA GLY A 18 0.73 -13.52 2.63
C GLY A 18 -0.68 -12.96 2.89
N THR A 19 -1.04 -11.81 2.31
CA THR A 19 -2.35 -11.15 2.50
C THR A 19 -2.88 -10.57 1.20
N SER A 20 -4.22 -10.50 1.08
CA SER A 20 -4.91 -9.82 -0.03
C SER A 20 -4.94 -8.30 0.11
N THR A 21 -4.74 -7.79 1.33
CA THR A 21 -4.78 -6.36 1.70
C THR A 21 -3.41 -5.90 2.24
N PRO A 22 -2.38 -5.86 1.38
CA PRO A 22 -1.01 -5.64 1.82
C PRO A 22 -0.81 -4.23 2.37
N LEU A 23 0.13 -4.10 3.30
CA LEU A 23 0.62 -2.82 3.79
C LEU A 23 1.71 -2.30 2.85
N VAL A 24 1.46 -1.17 2.21
CA VAL A 24 2.39 -0.59 1.23
C VAL A 24 2.78 0.84 1.60
N GLN A 25 3.90 1.27 1.05
CA GLN A 25 4.27 2.67 0.96
C GLN A 25 4.17 3.09 -0.51
N VAL A 26 3.45 4.17 -0.77
CA VAL A 26 3.29 4.77 -2.09
C VAL A 26 3.88 6.17 -2.06
N THR A 27 4.87 6.42 -2.90
CA THR A 27 5.46 7.73 -3.12
C THR A 27 4.93 8.30 -4.43
N THR A 28 4.50 9.55 -4.38
CA THR A 28 4.12 10.39 -5.53
C THR A 28 5.02 11.62 -5.55
N ALA A 29 4.87 12.49 -6.56
CA ALA A 29 5.55 13.78 -6.57
C ALA A 29 5.17 14.70 -5.39
N ALA A 30 3.93 14.57 -4.88
CA ALA A 30 3.41 15.45 -3.83
C ALA A 30 3.61 14.91 -2.42
N ALA A 31 3.61 13.59 -2.24
CA ALA A 31 3.62 12.96 -0.93
C ALA A 31 4.06 11.50 -0.94
N THR A 32 4.52 11.03 0.21
CA THR A 32 4.66 9.61 0.53
C THR A 32 3.56 9.20 1.52
N VAL A 33 2.74 8.22 1.13
CA VAL A 33 1.62 7.69 1.92
C VAL A 33 1.91 6.24 2.27
N ARG A 34 1.66 5.87 3.53
CA ARG A 34 1.74 4.48 3.99
C ARG A 34 0.37 4.01 4.44
N GLY A 35 -0.08 2.86 3.96
CA GLY A 35 -1.39 2.32 4.32
C GLY A 35 -1.62 0.90 3.82
N ARG A 36 -2.68 0.28 4.35
CA ARG A 36 -3.21 -0.99 3.85
C ARG A 36 -4.04 -0.71 2.61
N VAL A 37 -3.85 -1.51 1.58
CA VAL A 37 -4.72 -1.45 0.40
C VAL A 37 -6.07 -2.06 0.78
N THR A 38 -7.12 -1.23 0.81
CA THR A 38 -8.47 -1.64 1.27
C THR A 38 -9.39 -2.14 0.16
N GLN A 39 -9.00 -1.97 -1.09
CA GLN A 39 -9.66 -2.61 -2.23
C GLN A 39 -8.77 -3.75 -2.76
N PRO A 40 -9.10 -5.01 -2.44
CA PRO A 40 -8.31 -6.17 -2.87
C PRO A 40 -8.32 -6.36 -4.38
N ASP A 41 -9.30 -5.78 -5.07
CA ASP A 41 -9.34 -5.68 -6.51
C ASP A 41 -9.10 -4.22 -6.90
N VAL A 42 -7.93 -3.94 -7.47
CA VAL A 42 -7.71 -2.76 -8.31
C VAL A 42 -8.70 -2.78 -9.51
N ASP A 43 -9.47 -3.85 -9.68
CA ASP A 43 -10.26 -4.15 -10.86
C ASP A 43 -11.68 -3.56 -10.88
N ARG A 44 -12.46 -3.60 -9.78
CA ARG A 44 -13.91 -3.28 -9.88
C ARG A 44 -14.26 -1.80 -9.86
N SER A 45 -13.42 -0.96 -9.28
CA SER A 45 -13.62 0.50 -9.23
C SER A 45 -12.94 1.22 -10.41
N LEU A 46 -11.89 0.65 -11.00
CA LEU A 46 -11.23 1.19 -12.20
C LEU A 46 -12.03 0.95 -13.47
N HIS A 47 -12.59 -0.25 -13.63
CA HIS A 47 -13.48 -0.58 -14.75
C HIS A 47 -14.76 0.27 -14.80
N ARG A 48 -15.13 0.94 -13.70
CA ARG A 48 -16.33 1.80 -13.64
C ARG A 48 -16.12 3.23 -14.12
N ARG A 49 -14.87 3.71 -14.30
CA ARG A 49 -14.64 5.13 -14.68
C ARG A 49 -14.31 5.36 -16.14
N ASN A 50 -13.67 4.43 -16.82
CA ASN A 50 -13.54 4.39 -18.28
C ASN A 50 -12.70 3.15 -18.58
N PRO A 51 -13.25 2.07 -19.17
CA PRO A 51 -12.46 0.88 -19.51
C PRO A 51 -11.31 1.18 -20.49
N ALA A 52 -11.29 2.35 -21.13
CA ALA A 52 -10.20 2.80 -21.99
C ALA A 52 -9.11 3.63 -21.25
N SER A 53 -9.28 3.97 -19.97
CA SER A 53 -8.27 4.69 -19.20
C SER A 53 -7.25 3.69 -18.63
N PRO A 54 -5.95 3.79 -19.00
CA PRO A 54 -4.91 2.93 -18.42
C PRO A 54 -4.54 3.32 -16.98
N PHE A 55 -5.13 4.41 -16.47
CA PHE A 55 -4.84 4.96 -15.15
C PHE A 55 -6.03 4.77 -14.20
N GLY A 56 -5.70 4.64 -12.91
CA GLY A 56 -6.66 4.40 -11.86
C GLY A 56 -6.35 5.09 -10.54
N VAL A 57 -7.15 4.81 -9.52
CA VAL A 57 -6.98 5.26 -8.13
C VAL A 57 -6.83 4.06 -7.22
N VAL A 58 -5.93 4.14 -6.25
CA VAL A 58 -5.82 3.19 -5.15
C VAL A 58 -6.22 3.86 -3.82
N ALA A 59 -6.95 3.12 -2.98
CA ALA A 59 -7.29 3.53 -1.63
C ALA A 59 -6.36 2.87 -0.61
N LEU A 60 -5.76 3.70 0.24
CA LEU A 60 -4.85 3.31 1.31
C LEU A 60 -5.45 3.71 2.65
N GLU A 61 -5.74 2.75 3.51
CA GLU A 61 -6.18 3.01 4.88
C GLU A 61 -4.98 3.03 5.82
N GLN A 62 -4.86 4.06 6.64
CA GLN A 62 -3.79 4.10 7.63
C GLN A 62 -3.98 2.98 8.67
N PRO A 63 -2.91 2.22 8.98
CA PRO A 63 -2.98 1.18 9.99
C PRO A 63 -3.17 1.79 11.38
N GLY A 64 -4.07 1.22 12.17
CA GLY A 64 -4.37 1.64 13.54
C GLY A 64 -5.14 0.57 14.31
N LEU A 65 -5.45 0.85 15.58
CA LEU A 65 -6.32 -0.01 16.41
C LEU A 65 -7.78 0.02 15.95
N VAL A 66 -8.17 1.09 15.25
CA VAL A 66 -9.48 1.31 14.64
C VAL A 66 -9.29 1.65 13.17
N PRO A 67 -10.34 1.52 12.34
CA PRO A 67 -10.28 1.96 10.95
C PRO A 67 -9.79 3.41 10.83
N GLY A 68 -8.77 3.61 10.01
CA GLY A 68 -8.04 4.86 9.90
C GLY A 68 -8.53 5.75 8.75
N PRO A 69 -7.98 6.98 8.61
CA PRO A 69 -8.23 7.80 7.44
C PRO A 69 -7.88 7.07 6.13
N LEU A 70 -8.76 7.20 5.15
CA LEU A 70 -8.55 6.69 3.79
C LEU A 70 -7.86 7.75 2.93
N SER A 71 -6.72 7.39 2.35
CA SER A 71 -5.98 8.18 1.37
C SER A 71 -6.21 7.64 -0.03
N LEU A 72 -6.64 8.49 -0.95
CA LEU A 72 -6.80 8.15 -2.36
C LEU A 72 -5.59 8.63 -3.15
N VAL A 73 -4.95 7.73 -3.89
CA VAL A 73 -3.77 8.03 -4.70
C VAL A 73 -4.05 7.71 -6.16
N GLN A 74 -3.82 8.66 -7.05
CA GLN A 74 -3.87 8.42 -8.49
C GLN A 74 -2.64 7.60 -8.89
N ILE A 75 -2.86 6.47 -9.56
CA ILE A 75 -1.81 5.57 -10.05
C ILE A 75 -0.93 6.29 -11.10
N ALA A 76 -1.53 7.23 -11.84
CA ALA A 76 -0.80 8.07 -12.80
C ALA A 76 0.30 8.91 -12.13
N ASP A 77 0.08 9.34 -10.88
CA ASP A 77 1.00 10.19 -10.12
C ASP A 77 2.12 9.41 -9.43
N ILE A 78 2.08 8.07 -9.49
CA ILE A 78 3.09 7.19 -8.91
C ILE A 78 4.20 6.99 -9.96
N PRO A 79 5.44 7.46 -9.71
CA PRO A 79 6.57 7.17 -10.57
C PRO A 79 6.98 5.71 -10.47
N ASP A 80 7.78 5.22 -11.42
CA ASP A 80 8.32 3.87 -11.38
C ASP A 80 9.13 3.64 -10.10
N GLY A 81 8.93 2.48 -9.45
CA GLY A 81 9.52 2.19 -8.13
C GLY A 81 8.91 2.97 -6.96
N GLY A 82 7.84 3.73 -7.21
CA GLY A 82 7.10 4.49 -6.21
C GLY A 82 6.23 3.65 -5.27
N VAL A 83 6.05 2.36 -5.54
CA VAL A 83 5.33 1.42 -4.66
C VAL A 83 6.32 0.48 -4.00
N ARG A 84 6.26 0.38 -2.67
CA ARG A 84 7.17 -0.46 -1.89
C ARG A 84 6.42 -1.27 -0.85
N ASP A 85 6.90 -2.49 -0.65
CA ASP A 85 6.57 -3.30 0.51
C ASP A 85 7.02 -2.58 1.78
N VAL A 86 6.14 -2.54 2.78
CA VAL A 86 6.56 -2.17 4.13
C VAL A 86 6.70 -3.45 4.93
N ALA A 87 7.92 -3.99 4.92
CA ALA A 87 8.28 -5.09 5.79
C ALA A 87 7.84 -4.75 7.23
N PRO A 88 7.24 -5.69 7.98
CA PRO A 88 7.08 -5.49 9.41
C PRO A 88 8.46 -5.16 9.95
N ARG A 89 8.59 -3.99 10.60
CA ARG A 89 9.79 -3.71 11.38
C ARG A 89 9.99 -4.95 12.24
N HIS A 90 11.10 -5.66 12.07
CA HIS A 90 11.51 -6.63 13.07
C HIS A 90 11.36 -5.91 14.41
N ALA A 91 10.52 -6.44 15.28
CA ALA A 91 10.44 -5.99 16.65
C ALA A 91 11.81 -6.28 17.27
N GLY A 92 12.75 -5.37 17.06
CA GLY A 92 14.09 -5.45 17.60
C GLY A 92 13.97 -5.32 19.10
N ASN A 93 14.15 -6.46 19.77
CA ASN A 93 14.42 -6.65 21.19
C ASN A 93 14.17 -5.43 22.07
N VAL A 94 12.98 -5.38 22.66
CA VAL A 94 12.82 -4.71 23.95
C VAL A 94 13.73 -5.44 24.93
N ASN A 95 14.94 -4.94 25.11
CA ASN A 95 15.85 -5.39 26.13
C ASN A 95 15.21 -4.98 27.47
N LEU A 96 14.40 -5.86 28.05
CA LEU A 96 14.01 -5.77 29.45
C LEU A 96 15.29 -5.94 30.28
N ALA A 97 16.02 -4.86 30.48
CA ALA A 97 16.93 -4.74 31.61
C ALA A 97 16.08 -4.53 32.87
N ALA A 98 15.44 -5.62 33.29
CA ALA A 98 14.99 -5.79 34.66
C ALA A 98 16.03 -6.67 35.36
N SER A 99 16.99 -6.06 36.06
CA SER A 99 17.55 -6.59 37.31
C SER A 99 18.62 -5.68 37.90
N ALA A 100 18.34 -5.29 39.14
CA ALA A 100 19.27 -5.09 40.25
C ALA A 100 20.34 -3.99 40.14
N ASN A 101 20.08 -2.87 40.82
CA ASN A 101 20.74 -2.60 42.10
C ASN A 101 19.93 -1.60 42.93
#